data_AF-A0A336LN69-F1
#
_entry.id   AF-A0A336LN69-F1
#
_cell.length_a   1.000
_cell.length_b   1.000
_cell.length_c   1.000
_cell.angle_alpha   90.00
_cell.angle_beta   90.00
_cell.angle_gamma   90.00
#
_symmetry.space_group_name_H-M   'P 1'
#
loop_
_entity.id
_entity.type
_entity.pdbx_description
1 polymer ?
#
loop_
_entity_poly.entity_id
_entity_poly.type
_entity_poly.pdbx_seq_one_letter_code
_entity_poly.pdbx_strand_id
1 'polypeptide(L)'
;MKNILIYMSILCLLWYPVVAGPTASSICYAGCAAAVVACYGVAGFTFGTVPGALIAAIPALAPCNTAFATCKAGCVVWFFLPTL
;
A
#
# COMPACT_ATOMS: atom_id res chain seq x y z
N MET A 1 38.46 -4.07 -26.00
CA MET A 1 37.74 -2.95 -25.34
C MET A 1 36.23 -3.16 -25.27
N LYS A 2 35.55 -3.59 -26.34
CA LYS A 2 34.08 -3.81 -26.34
C LYS A 2 33.60 -4.80 -25.26
N ASN A 3 34.34 -5.88 -25.03
CA ASN A 3 33.98 -6.90 -24.05
C ASN A 3 34.06 -6.39 -22.60
N ILE A 4 35.00 -5.48 -22.30
CA ILE A 4 35.20 -4.93 -20.95
C ILE A 4 34.04 -4.00 -20.56
N LEU A 5 33.50 -3.26 -21.53
CA LEU A 5 32.31 -2.42 -21.38
C LEU A 5 31.08 -3.27 -21.10
N ILE A 6 30.91 -4.39 -21.80
CA ILE A 6 29.80 -5.32 -21.60
C ILE A 6 29.86 -5.94 -20.19
N TYR A 7 31.03 -6.39 -19.73
CA TYR A 7 31.18 -6.91 -18.38
C TYR A 7 30.91 -5.85 -17.30
N MET A 8 31.35 -4.61 -17.50
CA MET A 8 31.04 -3.49 -16.58
C MET A 8 29.54 -3.16 -16.54
N SER A 9 28.85 -3.21 -17.67
CA SER A 9 27.40 -3.00 -17.72
C SER A 9 26.62 -4.11 -16.99
N ILE A 10 27.05 -5.38 -17.16
CA ILE A 10 26.43 -6.53 -16.49
C ILE A 10 26.67 -6.48 -14.99
N LEU A 11 27.88 -6.12 -14.53
CA LEU A 11 28.17 -5.96 -13.10
C LEU A 11 27.31 -4.86 -12.44
N CYS A 12 27.04 -3.77 -13.16
CA CYS A 12 26.24 -2.66 -12.65
C CYS A 12 24.76 -3.03 -12.45
N LEU A 13 24.21 -3.89 -13.32
CA LEU A 13 22.84 -4.40 -13.22
C LEU A 13 22.65 -5.38 -12.04
N LEU A 14 23.72 -6.05 -11.59
CA LEU A 14 23.70 -6.98 -10.47
C LEU A 14 23.78 -6.28 -9.09
N TRP A 15 24.08 -4.97 -9.06
CA TRP A 15 24.21 -4.18 -7.82
C TRP A 15 22.95 -3.36 -7.51
N TYR A 16 21.77 -3.70 -8.05
CA TYR A 16 20.58 -2.91 -7.73
C TYR A 16 20.20 -3.10 -6.24
N PRO A 17 20.25 -2.05 -5.39
CA PRO A 17 19.76 -2.19 -4.03
C PRO A 17 18.26 -2.48 -4.10
N VAL A 18 17.83 -3.58 -3.49
CA VAL A 18 16.41 -3.91 -3.39
C VAL A 18 15.76 -2.87 -2.48
N VAL A 19 15.16 -1.84 -3.08
CA VAL A 19 14.40 -0.83 -2.35
C VAL A 19 13.10 -1.48 -1.90
N ALA A 20 13.09 -2.13 -0.73
CA ALA A 20 11.88 -2.80 -0.22
C ALA A 20 10.96 -1.85 0.58
N GLY A 21 11.24 -0.55 0.67
CA GLY A 21 10.33 0.46 1.25
C GLY A 21 8.98 0.54 0.51
N PRO A 22 8.97 0.67 -0.83
CA PRO A 22 7.75 0.54 -1.64
C PRO A 22 7.02 -0.79 -1.40
N THR A 23 7.76 -1.89 -1.28
CA THR A 23 7.17 -3.22 -1.01
C THR A 23 6.52 -3.27 0.38
N ALA A 24 7.20 -2.79 1.43
CA ALA A 24 6.68 -2.75 2.79
C ALA A 24 5.43 -1.86 2.92
N SER A 25 5.44 -0.68 2.30
CA SER A 25 4.25 0.18 2.26
C SER A 25 3.08 -0.49 1.53
N SER A 26 3.32 -1.18 0.41
CA SER A 26 2.26 -1.91 -0.30
C SER A 26 1.64 -3.05 0.51
N ILE A 27 2.43 -3.79 1.29
CA ILE A 27 1.95 -4.85 2.18
C ILE A 27 1.08 -4.24 3.30
N CYS A 28 1.52 -3.13 3.89
CA CYS A 28 0.75 -2.39 4.88
C CYS A 28 -0.60 -1.90 4.31
N TYR A 29 -0.59 -1.34 3.09
CA TYR A 29 -1.80 -0.92 2.40
C TYR A 29 -2.76 -2.08 2.12
N ALA A 30 -2.25 -3.25 1.75
CA ALA A 30 -3.06 -4.44 1.54
C ALA A 30 -3.73 -4.89 2.86
N GLY A 31 -3.01 -4.84 3.98
CA GLY A 31 -3.57 -5.12 5.31
C GLY A 31 -4.70 -4.15 5.69
N CYS A 32 -4.49 -2.85 5.49
CA CYS A 32 -5.55 -1.85 5.72
C CYS A 32 -6.77 -2.09 4.82
N ALA A 33 -6.56 -2.51 3.57
CA ALA A 33 -7.63 -2.82 2.63
C ALA A 33 -8.44 -4.06 3.07
N ALA A 34 -7.78 -5.11 3.55
CA ALA A 34 -8.46 -6.28 4.10
C ALA A 34 -9.34 -5.92 5.31
N ALA A 35 -8.84 -5.06 6.21
CA ALA A 35 -9.58 -4.62 7.39
C ALA A 35 -10.84 -3.81 7.03
N VAL A 36 -10.75 -2.86 6.07
CA VAL A 36 -11.92 -2.07 5.67
C VAL A 36 -12.94 -2.91 4.91
N VAL A 37 -12.50 -3.87 4.09
CA VAL A 37 -13.40 -4.83 3.42
C VAL A 37 -14.16 -5.66 4.46
N ALA A 38 -13.49 -6.14 5.49
CA ALA A 38 -14.15 -6.87 6.59
C ALA A 38 -15.15 -5.99 7.34
N CYS A 39 -14.79 -4.74 7.66
CA CYS A 39 -15.68 -3.78 8.34
C CYS A 39 -16.95 -3.49 7.53
N TYR A 40 -16.79 -3.25 6.22
CA TYR A 40 -17.92 -3.08 5.31
C TYR A 40 -18.78 -4.35 5.23
N GLY A 41 -18.15 -5.53 5.19
CA GLY A 41 -18.85 -6.82 5.20
C GLY A 41 -19.73 -7.02 6.43
N VAL A 42 -19.24 -6.66 7.62
CA VAL A 42 -20.03 -6.69 8.87
C VAL A 42 -21.20 -5.70 8.82
N ALA A 43 -20.99 -4.53 8.19
CA ALA A 43 -22.04 -3.54 7.97
C ALA A 43 -23.05 -3.93 6.86
N GLY A 44 -22.84 -5.05 6.15
CA GLY A 44 -23.70 -5.51 5.05
C GLY A 44 -23.46 -4.80 3.71
N PHE A 45 -22.33 -4.11 3.56
CA PHE A 45 -21.95 -3.40 2.34
C PHE A 45 -20.72 -4.04 1.69
N THR A 46 -20.58 -3.86 0.38
CA THR A 46 -19.35 -4.20 -0.33
C THR A 46 -18.47 -2.95 -0.43
N PHE A 47 -17.21 -3.06 -0.02
CA PHE A 47 -16.27 -1.96 -0.14
C PHE A 47 -16.08 -1.55 -1.61
N GLY A 48 -16.17 -0.25 -1.90
CA GLY A 48 -16.04 0.29 -3.25
C GLY A 48 -17.32 0.35 -4.08
N THR A 49 -18.45 -0.19 -3.60
CA THR A 49 -19.75 -0.10 -4.30
C THR A 49 -20.61 1.07 -3.82
N VAL A 50 -20.34 1.57 -2.61
CA VAL A 50 -21.07 2.70 -2.03
C VAL A 50 -20.52 4.02 -2.58
N PRO A 51 -21.34 4.88 -3.21
CA PRO A 51 -20.90 6.19 -3.68
C PRO A 51 -20.35 7.02 -2.52
N GLY A 52 -19.22 7.69 -2.73
CA GLY A 52 -18.55 8.47 -1.68
C GLY A 52 -19.45 9.48 -0.97
N ALA A 53 -20.39 10.09 -1.70
CA ALA A 53 -21.37 11.03 -1.15
C ALA A 53 -22.35 10.39 -0.16
N LEU A 54 -22.62 9.08 -0.26
CA LEU A 54 -23.53 8.36 0.62
C LEU A 54 -22.83 7.77 1.85
N ILE A 55 -21.49 7.66 1.85
CA ILE A 55 -20.74 7.06 2.96
C ILE A 55 -20.99 7.83 4.26
N ALA A 56 -21.05 9.16 4.20
CA ALA A 56 -21.35 10.01 5.36
C ALA A 56 -22.80 9.87 5.86
N ALA A 57 -23.71 9.44 4.99
CA ALA A 57 -25.12 9.21 5.33
C ALA A 57 -25.35 7.83 5.98
N ILE A 58 -24.37 6.92 5.95
CA ILE A 58 -24.47 5.58 6.52
C ILE A 58 -23.55 5.51 7.75
N PRO A 59 -24.10 5.62 8.98
CA PRO A 59 -23.30 5.73 10.21
C PRO A 59 -22.33 4.57 10.43
N ALA A 60 -22.66 3.37 9.93
CA ALA A 60 -21.80 2.19 10.04
C ALA A 60 -20.53 2.27 9.17
N LEU A 61 -20.53 3.04 8.07
CA LEU A 61 -19.41 3.10 7.12
C LEU A 61 -18.41 4.20 7.43
N ALA A 62 -18.86 5.28 8.08
CA ALA A 62 -17.99 6.37 8.54
C ALA A 62 -16.80 5.87 9.39
N PRO A 63 -16.98 5.06 10.46
CA PRO A 63 -15.86 4.56 11.26
C PRO A 63 -14.95 3.62 10.47
N CYS A 64 -15.50 2.78 9.58
CA CYS A 64 -14.70 1.91 8.71
C CYS A 64 -13.73 2.74 7.83
N ASN A 65 -14.23 3.82 7.24
CA ASN A 65 -13.41 4.69 6.38
C ASN A 65 -12.41 5.54 7.17
N THR A 66 -12.80 6.03 8.35
CA THR A 66 -11.87 6.77 9.22
C THR A 66 -10.71 5.87 9.65
N ALA A 67 -11.00 4.63 10.10
CA ALA A 67 -9.98 3.66 10.46
C ALA A 67 -9.07 3.33 9.26
N PHE A 68 -9.64 3.15 8.08
CA PHE A 68 -8.88 2.92 6.86
C PHE A 68 -7.95 4.09 6.52
N ALA A 69 -8.43 5.33 6.59
CA ALA A 69 -7.63 6.52 6.33
C ALA A 69 -6.46 6.65 7.33
N THR A 70 -6.71 6.43 8.62
CA THR A 70 -5.67 6.45 9.65
C THR A 70 -4.63 5.35 9.43
N CYS A 71 -5.06 4.12 9.11
CA CYS A 71 -4.17 3.00 8.81
C CYS A 71 -3.27 3.32 7.62
N LYS A 72 -3.84 3.85 6.52
CA LYS A 72 -3.10 4.27 5.33
C LYS A 72 -2.11 5.40 5.61
N ALA A 73 -2.49 6.38 6.42
CA ALA A 73 -1.59 7.46 6.83
C ALA A 73 -0.39 6.92 7.60
N GLY A 74 -0.57 5.89 8.43
CA GLY A 74 0.52 5.17 9.08
C GLY A 74 1.40 4.40 8.09
N CYS A 75 0.83 3.82 7.04
CA CYS A 75 1.59 3.02 6.07
C CYS A 75 2.57 3.83 5.21
N VAL A 76 2.35 5.14 5.05
CA VAL A 76 3.19 5.98 4.18
C VAL A 76 4.63 6.08 4.67
N VAL A 77 4.88 5.95 5.97
CA VAL A 77 6.23 6.05 6.54
C VAL A 77 7.14 4.95 6.01
N TRP A 78 6.59 3.74 5.78
CA TRP A 78 7.34 2.61 5.22
C TRP A 78 7.83 2.86 3.79
N PHE A 79 7.21 3.80 3.07
CA PHE A 79 7.66 4.18 1.74
C PHE A 79 9.00 4.93 1.77
N PHE A 80 9.23 5.72 2.82
CA PHE A 80 10.42 6.57 2.98
C PHE A 80 11.50 5.94 3.86
N LEU A 81 11.19 4.85 4.56
CA LEU A 81 12.16 4.16 5.39
C LEU A 81 13.09 3.32 4.51
N PRO A 82 14.42 3.54 4.59
CA PRO A 82 15.38 2.67 3.94
C PRO A 82 15.27 1.29 4.54
N THR A 83 15.26 0.27 3.68
CA THR A 83 15.58 -1.08 4.11
C THR A 83 17.02 -1.08 4.57
N LEU A 84 17.25 -1.66 5.76
CA LEU A 84 18.58 -1.93 6.33
C LEU A 84 19.69 -2.08 5.29
#